data_AF-A0A7V7TK91-F1
#
_entry.id   AF-A0A7V7TK91-F1
#
_cell.length_a   1.000
_cell.length_b   1.000
_cell.length_c   1.000
_cell.angle_alpha   90.00
_cell.angle_beta   90.00
_cell.angle_gamma   90.00
#
_symmetry.space_group_name_H-M   'P 1'
#
loop_
_entity.id
_entity.type
_entity.pdbx_description
1 polymer ?
#
loop_
_entity_poly.entity_id
_entity_poly.type
_entity_poly.pdbx_seq_one_letter_code
_entity_poly.pdbx_strand_id
1 'polypeptide(L)'
;MSSELFFHGTRANKFNSFDLDKLGTGEGAYAAKGIYFATSLKGACNHAKYKTRQTGKPLIYVCKIKASAKILTLNKLIEDHNLDIKKLWDKLPVWLSTKRSADWYSQFASPPESLIDPYAPHLDESERCGLLLSMGIDVLRDFESGAFVDSYLHGRSHLVLNPSVVDIIEVIDVDSIQSEISGRAKQYLIADDFAPLGASNVMSKLRQYTPEV
;
A
#
# COMPACT_ATOMS: atom_id res chain seq x y z
N MET A 1 -15.44 -3.29 13.55
CA MET A 1 -14.44 -3.89 12.64
C MET A 1 -13.10 -3.24 12.93
N SER A 2 -12.05 -4.01 13.17
CA SER A 2 -10.71 -3.42 13.33
C SER A 2 -10.21 -2.91 11.98
N SER A 3 -9.69 -1.68 11.93
CA SER A 3 -9.05 -1.14 10.73
C SER A 3 -7.84 -1.99 10.35
N GLU A 4 -7.73 -2.33 9.07
CA GLU A 4 -6.54 -2.96 8.48
C GLU A 4 -5.30 -2.08 8.71
N LEU A 5 -4.16 -2.73 8.97
CA LEU A 5 -2.88 -2.05 9.22
C LEU A 5 -1.98 -2.09 7.99
N PHE A 6 -1.34 -0.96 7.74
CA PHE A 6 -0.44 -0.75 6.62
C PHE A 6 0.96 -0.52 7.18
N PHE A 7 1.95 -1.30 6.73
CA PHE A 7 3.30 -1.23 7.26
C PHE A 7 4.28 -0.73 6.19
N HIS A 8 4.95 0.40 6.42
CA HIS A 8 5.95 0.93 5.50
C HIS A 8 7.35 0.79 6.09
N GLY A 9 8.23 0.06 5.42
CA GLY A 9 9.60 -0.16 5.84
C GLY A 9 10.57 0.71 5.07
N THR A 10 11.36 1.52 5.77
CA THR A 10 12.29 2.48 5.15
C THR A 10 13.59 2.61 5.92
N ARG A 11 14.59 3.20 5.28
CA ARG A 11 15.83 3.68 5.89
C ARG A 11 16.00 5.20 5.70
N ALA A 12 14.96 5.89 5.28
CA ALA A 12 14.93 7.34 5.20
C ALA A 12 15.09 7.98 6.59
N ASN A 13 15.45 9.27 6.62
CA ASN A 13 15.35 10.06 7.85
C ASN A 13 13.90 10.05 8.36
N LYS A 14 13.72 10.06 9.68
CA LYS A 14 12.39 10.01 10.28
C LYS A 14 11.54 11.20 9.81
N PHE A 15 10.30 10.93 9.42
CA PHE A 15 9.31 11.91 8.96
C PHE A 15 8.00 11.73 9.73
N ASN A 16 7.15 12.77 9.70
CA ASN A 16 5.88 12.79 10.43
C ASN A 16 4.66 12.66 9.50
N SER A 17 4.88 12.68 8.19
CA SER A 17 3.87 12.52 7.16
C SER A 17 4.55 12.01 5.90
N PHE A 18 3.83 11.23 5.10
CA PHE A 18 4.30 10.85 3.77
C PHE A 18 4.06 11.97 2.77
N ASP A 19 4.95 12.08 1.79
CA ASP A 19 4.87 13.10 0.75
C ASP A 19 5.24 12.51 -0.63
N LEU A 20 4.38 12.74 -1.64
CA LEU A 20 4.64 12.29 -3.01
C LEU A 20 5.79 13.05 -3.68
N ASP A 21 6.16 14.23 -3.17
CA ASP A 21 7.34 14.96 -3.64
C ASP A 21 8.65 14.36 -3.08
N LYS A 22 8.53 13.38 -2.17
CA LYS A 22 9.65 12.64 -1.58
C LYS A 22 9.78 11.22 -2.12
N LEU A 23 9.13 10.89 -3.24
CA LEU A 23 9.37 9.59 -3.89
C LEU A 23 10.87 9.38 -4.18
N GLY A 24 11.34 8.14 -4.03
CA GLY A 24 12.76 7.80 -4.16
C GLY A 24 13.64 8.13 -2.94
N THR A 25 13.16 8.92 -1.96
CA THR A 25 13.88 9.14 -0.70
C THR A 25 13.78 7.95 0.26
N GLY A 26 12.95 6.96 -0.09
CA GLY A 26 12.59 5.84 0.76
C GLY A 26 11.15 5.87 1.25
N GLU A 27 10.40 6.94 0.94
CA GLU A 27 8.96 7.06 1.22
C GLU A 27 8.09 6.38 0.15
N GLY A 28 8.60 6.18 -1.07
CA GLY A 28 7.88 5.49 -2.13
C GLY A 28 8.73 5.37 -3.40
N ALA A 29 8.12 4.91 -4.49
CA ALA A 29 8.80 4.71 -5.77
C ALA A 29 8.14 5.49 -6.91
N TYR A 30 8.96 5.95 -7.85
CA TYR A 30 8.50 6.67 -9.03
C TYR A 30 7.74 5.77 -10.02
N ALA A 31 8.06 4.48 -10.08
CA ALA A 31 7.50 3.56 -11.08
C ALA A 31 5.96 3.54 -11.09
N ALA A 32 5.32 3.48 -9.92
CA ALA A 32 3.86 3.55 -9.79
C ALA A 32 3.35 4.84 -9.14
N LYS A 33 4.20 5.88 -9.05
CA LYS A 33 3.93 7.17 -8.37
C LYS A 33 3.07 7.03 -7.10
N GLY A 34 3.59 6.32 -6.09
CA GLY A 34 2.88 6.10 -4.84
C GLY A 34 3.75 5.52 -3.73
N ILE A 35 3.14 5.36 -2.57
CA ILE A 35 3.79 4.87 -1.34
C ILE A 35 3.42 3.41 -1.14
N TYR A 36 4.43 2.54 -1.10
CA TYR A 36 4.23 1.10 -0.93
C TYR A 36 4.15 0.75 0.56
N PHE A 37 3.13 -0.04 0.90
CA PHE A 37 2.93 -0.62 2.22
C PHE A 37 2.87 -2.14 2.12
N ALA A 38 3.55 -2.83 3.02
CA ALA A 38 3.41 -4.25 3.22
C ALA A 38 2.15 -4.55 4.03
N THR A 39 1.58 -5.74 3.80
CA THR A 39 0.46 -6.32 4.55
C THR A 39 0.88 -6.87 5.92
N SER A 40 2.17 -6.93 6.22
CA SER A 40 2.67 -7.46 7.48
C SER A 40 3.90 -6.69 8.01
N LEU A 41 4.00 -6.63 9.33
CA LEU A 41 5.17 -6.07 10.03
C LEU A 41 6.48 -6.73 9.57
N LYS A 42 6.46 -8.06 9.42
CA LYS A 42 7.61 -8.84 8.96
C LYS A 42 8.03 -8.46 7.53
N GLY A 43 7.07 -8.32 6.61
CA GLY A 43 7.33 -7.89 5.23
C GLY A 43 7.99 -6.51 5.18
N ALA A 44 7.46 -5.56 5.95
CA ALA A 44 8.05 -4.22 6.04
C ALA A 44 9.46 -4.23 6.65
N CYS A 45 9.72 -5.06 7.67
CA CYS A 45 11.07 -5.25 8.25
C CYS A 45 12.08 -5.76 7.23
N ASN A 46 11.70 -6.78 6.45
CA ASN A 46 12.58 -7.29 5.41
C ASN A 46 12.86 -6.24 4.34
N HIS A 47 11.85 -5.47 3.93
CA HIS A 47 12.04 -4.37 3.00
C HIS A 47 13.03 -3.33 3.55
N ALA A 48 12.79 -2.84 4.76
CA ALA A 48 13.65 -1.88 5.44
C ALA A 48 15.10 -2.39 5.54
N LYS A 49 15.30 -3.67 5.89
CA LYS A 49 16.65 -4.22 6.06
C LYS A 49 17.41 -4.45 4.75
N TYR A 50 16.74 -5.02 3.75
CA TYR A 50 17.42 -5.70 2.65
C TYR A 50 17.08 -5.17 1.25
N LYS A 51 16.00 -4.40 1.10
CA LYS A 51 15.50 -3.97 -0.22
C LYS A 51 15.60 -2.46 -0.44
N THR A 52 15.56 -1.69 0.65
CA THR A 52 15.77 -0.24 0.59
C THR A 52 17.19 0.10 0.14
N ARG A 53 17.34 1.19 -0.62
CA ARG A 53 18.63 1.67 -1.11
C ARG A 53 19.24 2.76 -0.22
N GLN A 54 18.48 3.26 0.75
CA GLN A 54 18.92 4.30 1.68
C GLN A 54 19.82 3.71 2.77
N THR A 55 20.73 4.53 3.32
CA THR A 55 21.76 4.09 4.28
C THR A 55 21.40 4.32 5.75
N GLY A 56 20.24 4.91 6.03
CA GLY A 56 19.82 5.21 7.40
C GLY A 56 19.43 3.98 8.21
N LYS A 57 19.00 4.25 9.44
CA LYS A 57 18.52 3.23 10.38
C LYS A 57 17.22 2.60 9.85
N PRO A 58 17.06 1.26 9.89
CA PRO A 58 15.84 0.63 9.42
C PRO A 58 14.67 0.92 10.37
N LEU A 59 13.62 1.55 9.84
CA LEU A 59 12.42 1.96 10.57
C LEU A 59 11.17 1.40 9.91
N ILE A 60 10.18 1.06 10.72
CA ILE A 60 8.82 0.71 10.27
C ILE A 60 7.84 1.76 10.72
N TYR A 61 7.06 2.26 9.77
CA TYR A 61 5.89 3.07 10.03
C TYR A 61 4.67 2.16 10.08
N VAL A 62 4.03 2.10 11.25
CA VAL A 62 2.74 1.44 11.44
C VAL A 62 1.66 2.45 11.17
N CYS A 63 0.83 2.19 10.16
CA CYS A 63 -0.14 3.14 9.67
C CYS A 63 -1.55 2.57 9.66
N LYS A 64 -2.52 3.46 9.78
CA LYS A 64 -3.92 3.21 9.45
C LYS A 64 -4.32 4.04 8.23
N ILE A 65 -5.26 3.52 7.47
CA ILE A 65 -5.93 4.27 6.42
C ILE A 65 -7.25 4.80 6.98
N LYS A 66 -7.54 6.08 6.73
CA LYS A 66 -8.80 6.71 7.13
C LYS A 66 -9.99 5.93 6.58
N ALA A 67 -11.04 5.78 7.38
CA ALA A 67 -12.24 5.04 6.98
C ALA A 67 -12.94 5.62 5.74
N SER A 68 -12.73 6.91 5.45
CA SER A 68 -13.25 7.60 4.27
C SER A 68 -12.45 7.34 2.98
N ALA A 69 -11.32 6.63 3.05
CA ALA A 69 -10.48 6.39 1.89
C ALA A 69 -11.18 5.48 0.88
N LYS A 70 -11.06 5.83 -0.40
CA LYS A 70 -11.57 5.04 -1.51
C LYS A 70 -10.51 4.03 -1.94
N ILE A 71 -10.73 2.78 -1.56
CA ILE A 71 -9.81 1.66 -1.79
C ILE A 71 -10.33 0.80 -2.95
N LEU A 72 -9.52 0.65 -4.01
CA LEU A 72 -9.72 -0.34 -5.07
C LEU A 72 -8.82 -1.54 -4.83
N THR A 73 -9.34 -2.75 -5.01
CA THR A 73 -8.57 -3.99 -4.93
C THR A 73 -8.31 -4.50 -6.35
N LEU A 74 -7.05 -4.72 -6.70
CA LEU A 74 -6.70 -5.30 -8.00
C LEU A 74 -7.26 -6.72 -8.12
N ASN A 75 -7.54 -7.14 -9.36
CA ASN A 75 -8.09 -8.48 -9.67
C ASN A 75 -9.47 -8.77 -9.04
N LYS A 76 -10.17 -7.72 -8.61
CA LYS A 76 -11.51 -7.80 -8.04
C LYS A 76 -12.49 -7.03 -8.94
N LEU A 77 -13.66 -7.63 -9.20
CA LEU A 77 -14.72 -6.97 -9.97
C LEU A 77 -15.17 -5.69 -9.27
N ILE A 78 -15.47 -4.65 -10.05
CA ILE A 78 -15.96 -3.37 -9.51
C ILE A 78 -17.26 -3.59 -8.71
N GLU A 79 -18.12 -4.52 -9.13
CA GLU A 79 -19.39 -4.82 -8.46
C GLU A 79 -19.24 -5.38 -7.04
N ASP A 80 -18.11 -6.03 -6.77
CA ASP A 80 -17.80 -6.64 -5.47
C ASP A 80 -17.18 -5.62 -4.49
N HIS A 81 -16.96 -4.38 -4.92
CA HIS A 81 -16.52 -3.29 -4.06
C HIS A 81 -17.69 -2.66 -3.31
N ASN A 82 -17.37 -1.81 -2.33
CA ASN A 82 -18.38 -1.08 -1.58
C ASN A 82 -19.19 -0.13 -2.48
N LEU A 83 -20.34 0.33 -1.98
CA LEU A 83 -21.27 1.15 -2.77
C LEU A 83 -20.64 2.48 -3.24
N ASP A 84 -19.74 3.06 -2.45
CA ASP A 84 -19.11 4.34 -2.78
C ASP A 84 -18.14 4.22 -3.96
N ILE A 85 -17.37 3.13 -4.03
CA ILE A 85 -16.51 2.81 -5.17
C ILE A 85 -17.35 2.58 -6.43
N LYS A 86 -18.47 1.85 -6.33
CA LYS A 86 -19.35 1.61 -7.48
C LYS A 86 -19.92 2.90 -8.04
N LYS A 87 -20.47 3.75 -7.15
CA LYS A 87 -20.99 5.08 -7.51
C LYS A 87 -19.93 5.99 -8.10
N LEU A 88 -18.69 5.90 -7.63
CA LEU A 88 -17.57 6.63 -8.21
C LEU A 88 -17.27 6.12 -9.62
N TRP A 89 -17.17 4.80 -9.78
CA TRP A 89 -16.86 4.14 -11.04
C TRP A 89 -17.88 4.48 -12.14
N ASP A 90 -19.17 4.49 -11.80
CA ASP A 90 -20.26 4.82 -12.74
C ASP A 90 -20.20 6.28 -13.24
N LYS A 91 -19.50 7.16 -12.51
CA LYS A 91 -19.31 8.57 -12.89
C LYS A 91 -18.04 8.83 -13.70
N LEU A 92 -17.20 7.82 -13.87
CA LEU A 92 -16.00 7.93 -14.68
C LEU A 92 -16.37 8.06 -16.17
N PRO A 93 -15.48 8.65 -17.00
CA PRO A 93 -15.63 8.64 -18.45
C PRO A 93 -15.96 7.24 -18.98
N VAL A 94 -16.79 7.17 -20.02
CA VAL A 94 -17.35 5.90 -20.56
C VAL A 94 -16.28 4.86 -20.84
N TRP A 95 -15.13 5.27 -21.36
CA TRP A 95 -14.04 4.34 -21.69
C TRP A 95 -13.40 3.65 -20.47
N LEU A 96 -13.57 4.21 -19.27
CA LEU A 96 -13.13 3.66 -18.00
C LEU A 96 -14.26 2.93 -17.27
N SER A 97 -15.43 3.55 -17.18
CA SER A 97 -16.57 3.02 -16.43
C SER A 97 -17.13 1.71 -17.00
N THR A 98 -16.79 1.41 -18.27
CA THR A 98 -17.10 0.14 -18.95
C THR A 98 -16.12 -1.00 -18.62
N LYS A 99 -14.96 -0.71 -18.01
CA LYS A 99 -13.93 -1.71 -17.64
C LYS A 99 -14.31 -2.38 -16.31
N ARG A 100 -15.19 -3.39 -16.36
CA ARG A 100 -15.74 -4.02 -15.14
C ARG A 100 -15.23 -5.42 -14.82
N SER A 101 -14.44 -6.02 -15.72
CA SER A 101 -13.83 -7.33 -15.48
C SER A 101 -12.71 -7.25 -14.44
N ALA A 102 -12.26 -8.42 -13.95
CA ALA A 102 -11.27 -8.47 -12.87
C ALA A 102 -9.92 -7.83 -13.26
N ASP A 103 -9.58 -7.84 -14.55
CA ASP A 103 -8.39 -7.26 -15.16
C ASP A 103 -8.56 -5.76 -15.53
N TRP A 104 -9.55 -5.05 -14.97
CA TRP A 104 -9.81 -3.63 -15.27
C TRP A 104 -8.55 -2.75 -15.23
N TYR A 105 -7.62 -3.03 -14.32
CA TYR A 105 -6.40 -2.23 -14.14
C TYR A 105 -5.42 -2.35 -15.31
N SER A 106 -5.29 -3.54 -15.91
CA SER A 106 -4.42 -3.71 -17.10
C SER A 106 -5.05 -3.06 -18.33
N GLN A 107 -6.38 -3.07 -18.43
CA GLN A 107 -7.09 -2.43 -19.53
C GLN A 107 -6.96 -0.90 -19.54
N PHE A 108 -6.59 -0.28 -18.42
CA PHE A 108 -6.31 1.16 -18.36
C PHE A 108 -5.04 1.54 -19.13
N ALA A 109 -4.15 0.59 -19.43
CA ALA A 109 -2.93 0.87 -20.20
C ALA A 109 -3.24 1.25 -21.66
N SER A 110 -4.43 0.92 -22.16
CA SER A 110 -4.84 1.14 -23.55
C SER A 110 -5.97 2.17 -23.61
N PRO A 111 -5.66 3.47 -23.70
CA PRO A 111 -6.68 4.51 -23.83
C PRO A 111 -7.40 4.40 -25.20
N PRO A 112 -8.56 5.03 -25.40
CA PRO A 112 -9.32 4.93 -26.65
C PRO A 112 -8.51 5.26 -27.91
N GLU A 113 -7.60 6.22 -27.80
CA GLU A 113 -6.71 6.65 -28.86
C GLU A 113 -5.82 5.49 -29.37
N SER A 114 -5.39 4.58 -28.50
CA SER A 114 -4.58 3.42 -28.88
C SER A 114 -5.37 2.35 -29.63
N LEU A 115 -6.70 2.44 -29.68
CA LEU A 115 -7.55 1.59 -30.51
C LEU A 115 -7.69 2.13 -31.94
N ILE A 116 -7.39 3.40 -32.14
CA ILE A 116 -7.53 4.11 -33.42
C ILE A 116 -6.16 4.24 -34.11
N ASP A 117 -5.12 4.51 -33.33
CA ASP A 117 -3.74 4.62 -33.79
C ASP A 117 -2.84 3.63 -33.05
N PRO A 118 -2.26 2.62 -33.73
CA PRO A 118 -1.37 1.64 -33.12
C PRO A 118 -0.03 2.24 -32.64
N TYR A 119 0.27 3.49 -32.99
CA TYR A 119 1.44 4.22 -32.51
C TYR A 119 1.14 5.15 -31.32
N ALA A 120 -0.13 5.28 -30.92
CA ALA A 120 -0.47 6.07 -29.74
C ALA A 120 0.14 5.42 -28.49
N PRO A 121 0.71 6.23 -27.57
CA PRO A 121 1.39 5.70 -26.39
C PRO A 121 0.38 5.02 -25.44
N HIS A 122 0.80 3.88 -24.90
CA HIS A 122 0.11 3.24 -23.77
C HIS A 122 0.41 3.99 -22.48
N LEU A 123 -0.55 4.00 -21.56
CA LEU A 123 -0.34 4.57 -20.24
C LEU A 123 0.59 3.67 -19.42
N ASP A 124 1.71 4.23 -18.96
CA ASP A 124 2.59 3.55 -18.02
C ASP A 124 1.95 3.40 -16.62
N GLU A 125 2.64 2.75 -15.70
CA GLU A 125 2.13 2.52 -14.35
C GLU A 125 1.94 3.83 -13.56
N SER A 126 2.85 4.79 -13.72
CA SER A 126 2.78 6.11 -13.08
C SER A 126 1.60 6.92 -13.60
N GLU A 127 1.36 6.89 -14.91
CA GLU A 127 0.24 7.54 -15.57
C GLU A 127 -1.10 6.93 -15.13
N ARG A 128 -1.19 5.59 -15.07
CA ARG A 128 -2.39 4.89 -14.56
C ARG A 128 -2.69 5.23 -13.10
N CYS A 129 -1.66 5.28 -12.25
CA CYS A 129 -1.81 5.67 -10.85
C CYS A 129 -2.21 7.14 -10.71
N GLY A 130 -1.61 8.05 -11.49
CA GLY A 130 -1.99 9.46 -11.54
C GLY A 130 -3.45 9.66 -11.99
N LEU A 131 -3.89 8.90 -13.00
CA LEU A 131 -5.26 8.89 -13.48
C LEU A 131 -6.24 8.46 -12.38
N LEU A 132 -5.97 7.34 -11.70
CA LEU A 132 -6.80 6.85 -10.59
C LEU A 132 -6.86 7.86 -9.43
N LEU A 133 -5.73 8.48 -9.07
CA LEU A 133 -5.69 9.53 -8.06
C LEU A 133 -6.56 10.74 -8.47
N SER A 134 -6.49 11.17 -9.72
CA SER A 134 -7.31 12.28 -10.24
C SER A 134 -8.82 11.99 -10.20
N MET A 135 -9.18 10.70 -10.20
CA MET A 135 -10.56 10.22 -10.04
C MET A 135 -10.99 10.11 -8.59
N GLY A 136 -10.11 10.43 -7.64
CA GLY A 136 -10.38 10.36 -6.22
C GLY A 136 -10.26 8.97 -5.60
N ILE A 137 -9.51 8.05 -6.25
CA ILE A 137 -9.05 6.80 -5.64
C ILE A 137 -7.83 7.10 -4.77
N ASP A 138 -7.87 6.62 -3.53
CA ASP A 138 -6.83 6.92 -2.55
C ASP A 138 -5.81 5.78 -2.42
N VAL A 139 -6.25 4.53 -2.60
CA VAL A 139 -5.43 3.33 -2.35
C VAL A 139 -5.72 2.23 -3.38
N LEU A 140 -4.66 1.60 -3.88
CA LEU A 140 -4.70 0.33 -4.61
C LEU A 140 -4.25 -0.81 -3.70
N ARG A 141 -5.20 -1.63 -3.28
CA ARG A 141 -4.97 -2.85 -2.51
C ARG A 141 -4.53 -3.97 -3.44
N ASP A 142 -3.68 -4.86 -2.93
CA ASP A 142 -3.13 -6.00 -3.65
C ASP A 142 -2.36 -5.59 -4.91
N PHE A 143 -1.60 -4.52 -4.79
CA PHE A 143 -0.83 -3.92 -5.85
C PHE A 143 0.49 -4.65 -6.09
N GLU A 144 0.65 -5.15 -7.32
CA GLU A 144 1.87 -5.79 -7.82
C GLU A 144 2.29 -5.11 -9.13
N SER A 145 3.11 -4.04 -9.05
CA SER A 145 3.69 -3.45 -10.26
C SER A 145 4.98 -4.18 -10.65
N GLY A 146 4.92 -5.05 -11.67
CA GLY A 146 6.09 -5.55 -12.39
C GLY A 146 6.99 -6.57 -11.65
N ALA A 147 8.04 -7.01 -12.36
CA ALA A 147 8.88 -8.20 -12.09
C ALA A 147 9.71 -8.23 -10.77
N PHE A 148 9.45 -7.33 -9.80
CA PHE A 148 10.24 -7.19 -8.57
C PHE A 148 9.39 -7.15 -7.29
N VAL A 149 8.18 -7.71 -7.32
CA VAL A 149 7.47 -8.04 -6.07
C VAL A 149 7.92 -9.41 -5.59
N ASP A 150 8.68 -9.44 -4.49
CA ASP A 150 8.96 -10.67 -3.73
C ASP A 150 7.68 -11.16 -3.02
N SER A 151 6.58 -11.31 -3.75
CA SER A 151 5.27 -11.72 -3.23
C SER A 151 5.36 -13.06 -2.51
N TYR A 152 6.27 -13.93 -2.96
CA TYR A 152 6.60 -15.21 -2.32
C TYR A 152 7.32 -15.09 -0.96
N LEU A 153 7.97 -13.94 -0.66
CA LEU A 153 8.65 -13.71 0.63
C LEU A 153 7.86 -12.78 1.57
N HIS A 154 7.07 -11.85 1.04
CA HIS A 154 6.54 -10.71 1.80
C HIS A 154 5.03 -10.46 1.64
N GLY A 155 4.34 -11.24 0.80
CA GLY A 155 2.93 -11.03 0.48
C GLY A 155 2.70 -9.88 -0.51
N ARG A 156 1.44 -9.66 -0.89
CA ARG A 156 1.06 -8.53 -1.75
C ARG A 156 1.29 -7.20 -1.03
N SER A 157 1.65 -6.17 -1.81
CA SER A 157 1.77 -4.81 -1.31
C SER A 157 0.47 -4.03 -1.52
N HIS A 158 0.34 -2.92 -0.83
CA HIS A 158 -0.67 -1.91 -1.10
C HIS A 158 0.06 -0.65 -1.58
N LEU A 159 -0.52 0.03 -2.55
CA LEU A 159 -0.02 1.30 -3.03
C LEU A 159 -0.98 2.40 -2.59
N VAL A 160 -0.52 3.31 -1.75
CA VAL A 160 -1.27 4.51 -1.40
C VAL A 160 -0.92 5.60 -2.41
N LEU A 161 -1.94 6.09 -3.11
CA LEU A 161 -1.85 7.17 -4.09
C LEU A 161 -2.01 8.54 -3.43
N ASN A 162 -2.82 8.61 -2.37
CA ASN A 162 -3.08 9.85 -1.64
C ASN A 162 -2.50 9.78 -0.21
N PRO A 163 -1.36 10.44 0.11
CA PRO A 163 -0.78 10.39 1.44
C PRO A 163 -1.68 11.02 2.52
N SER A 164 -2.64 11.89 2.16
CA SER A 164 -3.51 12.56 3.14
C SER A 164 -4.47 11.60 3.84
N VAL A 165 -4.65 10.36 3.33
CA VAL A 165 -5.48 9.34 3.97
C VAL A 165 -4.71 8.44 4.95
N VAL A 166 -3.40 8.65 5.11
CA VAL A 166 -2.55 7.85 5.97
C VAL A 166 -2.40 8.52 7.33
N ASP A 167 -2.70 7.78 8.39
CA ASP A 167 -2.40 8.16 9.77
C ASP A 167 -1.25 7.28 10.27
N ILE A 168 -0.10 7.89 10.55
CA ILE A 168 1.05 7.22 11.20
C ILE A 168 0.72 7.05 12.69
N ILE A 169 0.62 5.80 13.14
CA ILE A 169 0.27 5.46 14.52
C ILE A 169 1.52 5.40 15.40
N GLU A 170 2.56 4.74 14.89
CA GLU A 170 3.85 4.62 15.58
C GLU A 170 4.98 4.33 14.58
N VAL A 171 6.21 4.61 15.01
CA VAL A 171 7.43 4.32 14.26
C VAL A 171 8.30 3.40 15.11
N ILE A 172 8.61 2.22 14.58
CA ILE A 172 9.31 1.16 15.29
C ILE A 172 10.71 0.97 14.69
N ASP A 173 11.71 0.88 15.55
CA ASP A 173 13.06 0.49 15.18
C ASP A 173 13.11 -1.01 14.90
N VAL A 174 13.48 -1.39 13.67
CA VAL A 174 13.52 -2.79 13.26
C VAL A 174 14.48 -3.62 14.12
N ASP A 175 15.62 -3.05 14.53
CA ASP A 175 16.64 -3.80 15.26
C ASP A 175 16.19 -4.10 16.70
N SER A 176 15.24 -3.33 17.22
CA SER A 176 14.66 -3.52 18.55
C SER A 176 13.57 -4.61 18.63
N ILE A 177 13.07 -5.09 17.49
CA ILE A 177 11.95 -6.05 17.41
C ILE A 177 12.31 -7.35 16.67
N GLN A 178 13.59 -7.69 16.55
CA GLN A 178 14.04 -8.87 15.80
C GLN A 178 13.42 -10.19 16.29
N SER A 179 13.28 -10.36 17.61
CA SER A 179 12.63 -11.53 18.19
C SER A 179 11.16 -11.65 17.76
N GLU A 180 10.48 -10.52 17.60
CA GLU A 180 9.06 -10.48 17.28
C GLU A 180 8.78 -10.90 15.84
N ILE A 181 9.64 -10.51 14.89
CA ILE A 181 9.47 -10.80 13.47
C ILE A 181 10.04 -12.16 13.03
N SER A 182 10.55 -12.93 13.99
CA SER A 182 11.03 -14.30 13.77
C SER A 182 9.88 -15.27 13.47
N GLY A 183 10.16 -16.35 12.74
CA GLY A 183 9.15 -17.37 12.42
C GLY A 183 8.15 -16.93 11.34
N ARG A 184 6.87 -17.29 11.50
CA ARG A 184 5.81 -16.95 10.53
C ARG A 184 5.36 -15.49 10.68
N ALA A 185 4.85 -14.89 9.61
CA ALA A 185 4.26 -13.56 9.68
C ALA A 185 3.05 -13.60 10.64
N LYS A 186 3.03 -12.68 11.60
CA LYS A 186 1.97 -12.50 12.58
C LYS A 186 1.01 -11.41 12.12
N GLN A 187 -0.23 -11.49 12.58
CA GLN A 187 -1.24 -10.45 12.38
C GLN A 187 -1.36 -9.59 13.64
N TYR A 188 -1.67 -8.31 13.44
CA TYR A 188 -1.74 -7.35 14.53
C TYR A 188 -2.99 -6.48 14.43
N LEU A 189 -3.44 -6.04 15.60
CA LEU A 189 -4.45 -5.01 15.79
C LEU A 189 -3.82 -3.84 16.56
N ILE A 190 -4.48 -2.69 16.55
CA ILE A 190 -4.08 -1.54 17.34
C ILE A 190 -4.91 -1.50 18.63
N ALA A 191 -4.22 -1.51 19.77
CA ALA A 191 -4.77 -1.24 21.08
C ALA A 191 -4.63 0.24 21.45
N ASP A 192 -5.40 0.67 22.44
CA ASP A 192 -5.37 2.05 22.93
C ASP A 192 -4.08 2.35 23.71
N ASP A 193 -3.64 1.39 24.52
CA ASP A 193 -2.48 1.50 25.39
C ASP A 193 -1.19 0.93 24.78
N PHE A 194 -0.05 1.39 25.28
CA PHE A 194 1.24 0.81 24.96
C PHE A 194 1.53 -0.39 25.87
N ALA A 195 2.01 -1.50 25.29
CA ALA A 195 2.54 -2.65 26.03
C ALA A 195 3.74 -3.24 25.28
N PRO A 196 4.55 -4.10 25.93
CA PRO A 196 5.64 -4.79 25.27
C PRO A 196 5.16 -5.54 24.01
N LEU A 197 5.86 -5.33 22.90
CA LEU A 197 5.57 -5.98 21.63
C LEU A 197 6.14 -7.40 21.65
N GLY A 198 5.27 -8.37 21.93
CA GLY A 198 5.64 -9.77 22.06
C GLY A 198 6.67 -9.97 23.17
N ALA A 199 7.80 -10.61 22.84
CA ALA A 199 8.92 -10.81 23.77
C ALA A 199 9.97 -9.68 23.74
N SER A 200 9.73 -8.60 23.00
CA SER A 200 10.62 -7.43 22.97
C SER A 200 10.30 -6.47 24.12
N ASN A 201 11.29 -5.65 24.51
CA ASN A 201 11.08 -4.56 25.47
C ASN A 201 10.51 -3.29 24.81
N VAL A 202 10.09 -3.37 23.54
CA VAL A 202 9.58 -2.23 22.78
C VAL A 202 8.12 -2.02 23.14
N MET A 203 7.81 -0.85 23.67
CA MET A 203 6.44 -0.45 23.95
C MET A 203 5.75 -0.08 22.64
N SER A 204 4.69 -0.80 22.28
CA SER A 204 3.95 -0.62 21.03
C SER A 204 2.43 -0.65 21.26
N LYS A 205 1.66 -0.05 20.34
CA LYS A 205 0.20 -0.20 20.29
C LYS A 205 -0.23 -1.46 19.54
N LEU A 206 0.70 -2.12 18.84
CA LEU A 206 0.43 -3.39 18.18
C LEU A 206 0.13 -4.49 19.20
N ARG A 207 -0.94 -5.26 18.94
CA ARG A 207 -1.28 -6.49 19.67
C ARG A 207 -1.42 -7.61 18.68
N GLN A 208 -0.69 -8.71 18.92
CA GLN A 208 -0.84 -9.90 18.10
C GLN A 208 -2.28 -10.40 18.22
N TYR A 209 -2.88 -10.69 17.08
CA TYR A 209 -4.21 -11.27 16.99
C TYR A 209 -4.12 -12.58 16.20
N THR A 210 -4.82 -13.59 16.69
CA THR A 210 -5.03 -14.84 15.97
C THR A 210 -6.52 -14.87 15.63
N PRO A 211 -6.89 -14.85 14.34
CA PRO A 211 -8.27 -15.07 13.94
C PRO A 211 -8.76 -16.39 14.53
N GLU A 212 -9.89 -16.37 15.23
CA GLU A 212 -10.60 -17.61 15.54
C GLU A 212 -10.99 -18.26 14.20
N VAL A 213 -10.62 -19.54 14.05
CA VAL A 213 -10.85 -20.34 12.84
C VAL A 213 -12.31 -20.75 12.76
#